data_AF-A0A971NE54-F1
#
_entry.id   AF-A0A971NE54-F1
#
_cell.length_a   1.000
_cell.length_b   1.000
_cell.length_c   1.000
_cell.angle_alpha   90.00
_cell.angle_beta   90.00
_cell.angle_gamma   90.00
#
_symmetry.space_group_name_H-M   'P 1'
#
loop_
_entity.id
_entity.type
_entity.pdbx_description
1 polymer ?
#
loop_
_entity_poly.entity_id
_entity_poly.type
_entity_poly.pdbx_seq_one_letter_code
_entity_poly.pdbx_strand_id
1 'polypeptide(L)'
;MRILFVVLAVLLLMLYSPYLLYILRGKAEEFESLLQHEATASLDYLRENPWRVLIPVVVIAILLEAAYFVSAWLTFNLLVYRGITLGFMGFEVFHLVRTLWYLPGFVSGRVKVDTLIIWPLERTSAIAFSIHAVLGLILIIWP
;
A
#
# COMPACT_ATOMS: atom_id res chain seq x y z
N MET A 1 -14.51 13.95 -9.24
CA MET A 1 -14.11 12.74 -8.49
C MET A 1 -13.81 11.55 -9.38
N ARG A 2 -14.64 11.23 -10.39
CA ARG A 2 -14.38 10.08 -11.29
C ARG A 2 -13.02 10.09 -11.98
N ILE A 3 -12.64 11.22 -12.61
CA ILE A 3 -11.33 11.36 -13.31
C ILE A 3 -10.18 11.14 -12.32
N LEU A 4 -10.25 11.77 -11.14
CA LEU A 4 -9.25 11.59 -10.09
C LEU A 4 -9.12 10.12 -9.66
N PHE A 5 -10.25 9.44 -9.45
CA PHE A 5 -10.25 8.01 -9.14
C PHE A 5 -9.56 7.19 -10.24
N VAL A 6 -9.88 7.43 -11.52
CA VAL A 6 -9.26 6.70 -12.64
C VAL A 6 -7.75 6.92 -12.64
N VAL A 7 -7.30 8.16 -12.51
CA VAL A 7 -5.86 8.50 -12.48
C VAL A 7 -5.17 7.80 -11.31
N LEU A 8 -5.73 7.88 -10.10
CA LEU A 8 -5.16 7.25 -8.91
C LEU A 8 -5.18 5.72 -8.99
N ALA A 9 -6.26 5.12 -9.50
CA ALA A 9 -6.38 3.69 -9.68
C ALA A 9 -5.31 3.16 -10.66
N VAL A 10 -5.12 3.82 -11.80
CA VAL A 10 -4.08 3.46 -12.77
C VAL A 10 -2.68 3.64 -12.17
N LEU A 11 -2.42 4.77 -11.50
CA LEU A 11 -1.15 5.04 -10.86
C LEU A 11 -0.79 3.97 -9.82
N LEU A 12 -1.73 3.62 -8.95
CA LEU A 12 -1.52 2.59 -7.92
C LEU A 12 -1.34 1.21 -8.55
N LEU A 13 -2.14 0.85 -9.55
CA LEU A 13 -1.95 -0.41 -10.28
C LEU A 13 -0.57 -0.48 -10.93
N MET A 14 -0.07 0.62 -11.50
CA MET A 14 1.29 0.67 -12.03
C MET A 14 2.34 0.46 -10.93
N LEU A 15 2.20 1.13 -9.78
CA LEU A 15 3.12 1.02 -8.64
C LEU A 15 3.16 -0.40 -8.07
N TYR A 16 1.99 -1.03 -7.92
CA TYR A 16 1.86 -2.38 -7.34
C TYR A 16 2.08 -3.50 -8.37
N SER A 17 2.07 -3.20 -9.67
CA SER A 17 2.19 -4.23 -10.72
C SER A 17 3.43 -5.11 -10.62
N PRO A 18 4.65 -4.62 -10.29
CA PRO A 18 5.80 -5.50 -10.16
C PRO A 18 5.58 -6.55 -9.07
N TYR A 19 5.08 -6.12 -7.90
CA TYR A 19 4.81 -7.03 -6.80
C TYR A 19 3.69 -8.02 -7.15
N LEU A 20 2.60 -7.53 -7.74
CA LEU A 20 1.48 -8.37 -8.17
C LEU A 20 1.92 -9.45 -9.17
N LEU A 21 2.82 -9.13 -10.10
CA LEU A 21 3.38 -10.11 -11.04
C LEU A 21 4.15 -11.23 -10.33
N TYR A 22 4.93 -10.91 -9.29
CA TYR A 22 5.62 -11.93 -8.48
C TYR A 22 4.63 -12.77 -7.67
N ILE A 23 3.59 -12.16 -7.10
CA ILE A 23 2.50 -12.87 -6.41
C ILE A 23 1.83 -13.87 -7.34
N LEU A 24 1.40 -13.43 -8.53
CA LEU A 24 0.70 -14.27 -9.50
C LEU A 24 1.58 -15.40 -10.05
N ARG A 25 2.91 -15.24 -10.04
CA ARG A 25 3.87 -16.28 -10.42
C ARG A 25 4.20 -17.25 -9.29
N GLY A 26 3.62 -17.07 -8.09
CA GLY A 26 3.96 -17.88 -6.92
C GLY A 26 5.37 -17.61 -6.37
N LYS A 27 5.96 -16.46 -6.72
CA LYS A 27 7.34 -16.06 -6.37
C LYS A 27 7.39 -14.84 -5.45
N ALA A 28 6.32 -14.59 -4.70
CA ALA A 28 6.22 -13.41 -3.84
C ALA A 28 7.40 -13.33 -2.86
N GLU A 29 7.77 -14.45 -2.25
CA GLU A 29 8.85 -14.51 -1.25
C GLU A 29 10.22 -14.08 -1.80
N GLU A 30 10.53 -14.39 -3.07
CA GLU A 30 11.77 -13.93 -3.74
C GLU A 30 11.81 -12.39 -3.76
N PHE A 31 10.71 -11.75 -4.16
CA PHE A 31 10.61 -10.29 -4.24
C PHE A 31 10.55 -9.62 -2.86
N GLU A 32 9.82 -10.23 -1.92
CA GLU A 32 9.73 -9.79 -0.53
C GLU A 32 11.12 -9.79 0.13
N SER A 33 11.92 -10.83 -0.09
CA SER A 33 13.30 -10.91 0.41
C SER A 33 14.21 -9.82 -0.18
N LEU A 34 14.03 -9.50 -1.46
CA LEU A 34 14.76 -8.41 -2.13
C LEU A 34 14.38 -7.05 -1.52
N LEU A 35 13.08 -6.77 -1.39
CA LEU A 35 12.62 -5.52 -0.76
C LEU A 35 13.11 -5.37 0.68
N GLN A 36 13.12 -6.47 1.44
CA GLN A 36 13.63 -6.49 2.79
C GLN A 36 15.12 -6.15 2.87
N HIS A 37 15.90 -6.72 1.95
CA HIS A 37 17.33 -6.42 1.83
C HIS A 37 17.56 -4.94 1.50
N GLU A 38 16.87 -4.41 0.50
CA GLU A 38 16.97 -3.01 0.08
C GLU A 38 16.52 -2.03 1.19
N ALA A 39 15.43 -2.35 1.90
CA ALA A 39 14.95 -1.55 3.02
C ALA A 39 15.97 -1.49 4.17
N THR A 40 16.66 -2.59 4.43
CA THR A 40 17.69 -2.66 5.48
C THR A 40 18.97 -1.91 5.03
N ALA A 41 19.43 -2.15 3.80
CA ALA A 41 20.62 -1.53 3.25
C ALA A 41 20.48 0.00 3.12
N SER A 42 19.31 0.48 2.69
CA SER A 42 19.02 1.91 2.60
C SER A 42 19.01 2.61 3.97
N LEU A 43 18.57 1.93 5.02
CA LEU A 43 18.63 2.47 6.39
C LEU A 43 20.06 2.61 6.91
N ASP A 44 20.92 1.64 6.61
CA ASP A 44 22.35 1.73 6.94
C ASP A 44 23.03 2.88 6.20
N TYR A 45 22.64 3.14 4.95
CA TYR A 45 23.12 4.28 4.17
C TYR A 45 22.64 5.63 4.72
N LEU A 46 21.41 5.70 5.24
CA LEU A 46 20.77 6.93 5.73
C LEU A 46 21.04 7.22 7.23
N ARG A 47 21.97 6.48 7.85
CA ARG A 47 22.24 6.44 9.31
C ARG A 47 22.22 7.77 10.06
N GLU A 48 22.68 8.86 9.46
CA GLU A 48 22.75 10.16 10.12
C GLU A 48 21.36 10.79 10.37
N ASN A 49 20.42 10.61 9.44
CA ASN A 49 19.06 11.13 9.57
C ASN A 49 18.06 10.37 8.67
N PRO A 50 17.73 9.12 9.01
CA PRO A 50 16.80 8.30 8.23
C PRO A 50 15.39 8.91 8.16
N TRP A 51 15.00 9.65 9.20
CA TRP A 51 13.70 10.33 9.28
C TRP A 51 13.48 11.36 8.17
N ARG A 52 14.54 12.01 7.69
CA ARG A 52 14.46 12.99 6.60
C ARG A 52 13.91 12.38 5.31
N VAL A 53 14.17 11.09 5.06
CA VAL A 53 13.67 10.37 3.88
C VAL A 53 12.38 9.61 4.20
N LEU A 54 12.32 8.95 5.37
CA LEU A 54 11.17 8.13 5.75
C LEU A 54 9.89 8.97 5.93
N ILE A 55 9.97 10.17 6.53
CA ILE A 55 8.79 11.00 6.76
C ILE A 55 8.11 11.39 5.43
N PRO A 56 8.81 11.97 4.43
CA PRO A 56 8.19 12.25 3.14
C PRO A 56 7.58 11.02 2.47
N VAL A 57 8.27 9.87 2.49
CA VAL A 57 7.78 8.63 1.86
C VAL A 57 6.48 8.17 2.51
N VAL A 58 6.45 8.10 3.85
CA VAL A 58 5.25 7.70 4.61
C VAL A 58 4.11 8.70 4.39
N VAL A 59 4.39 10.00 4.43
CA VAL A 59 3.36 11.04 4.21
C VAL A 59 2.79 10.92 2.79
N ILE A 60 3.64 10.76 1.77
CA ILE A 60 3.19 10.60 0.38
C ILE A 60 2.34 9.34 0.22
N ALA A 61 2.75 8.22 0.82
CA ALA A 61 2.00 6.97 0.79
C ALA A 61 0.60 7.14 1.40
N ILE A 62 0.51 7.71 2.61
CA ILE A 62 -0.77 7.99 3.29
C ILE A 62 -1.65 8.90 2.44
N LEU A 63 -1.08 9.97 1.86
CA LEU A 63 -1.84 10.91 1.03
C LEU A 63 -2.38 10.25 -0.24
N LEU A 64 -1.59 9.40 -0.90
CA LEU A 64 -2.00 8.68 -2.11
C LEU A 64 -3.14 7.70 -1.81
N GLU A 65 -3.02 6.91 -0.75
CA GLU A 65 -4.05 5.96 -0.35
C GLU A 65 -5.34 6.66 0.11
N ALA A 66 -5.22 7.70 0.94
CA ALA A 66 -6.37 8.47 1.40
C ALA A 66 -7.08 9.14 0.21
N ALA A 67 -6.34 9.76 -0.70
CA ALA A 67 -6.90 10.36 -1.91
C ALA A 67 -7.63 9.31 -2.76
N TYR A 68 -7.05 8.11 -2.90
CA TYR A 68 -7.66 7.02 -3.62
C TYR A 68 -8.99 6.58 -3.00
N PHE A 69 -9.01 6.24 -1.70
CA PHE A 69 -10.24 5.78 -1.03
C PHE A 69 -11.33 6.85 -0.99
N VAL A 70 -10.98 8.11 -0.72
CA VAL A 70 -11.92 9.23 -0.78
C VAL A 70 -12.49 9.39 -2.19
N SER A 71 -11.64 9.33 -3.22
CA SER A 71 -12.10 9.44 -4.61
C SER A 71 -13.02 8.28 -5.01
N ALA A 72 -12.75 7.06 -4.54
CA ALA A 72 -13.59 5.88 -4.76
C ALA A 72 -14.96 6.04 -4.09
N TRP A 73 -14.97 6.43 -2.81
CA TRP A 73 -16.19 6.63 -2.02
C TRP A 73 -17.14 7.66 -2.65
N LEU A 74 -16.58 8.77 -3.13
CA LEU A 74 -17.33 9.85 -3.78
C LEU A 74 -17.73 9.52 -5.23
N THR A 75 -17.05 8.56 -5.87
CA THR A 75 -17.32 8.20 -7.28
C THR A 75 -18.48 7.21 -7.40
N PHE A 76 -18.55 6.21 -6.52
CA PHE A 76 -19.53 5.14 -6.60
C PHE A 76 -20.60 5.27 -5.53
N ASN A 77 -21.88 5.21 -5.93
CA ASN A 77 -23.04 5.16 -5.03
C ASN A 77 -23.55 3.75 -4.78
N LEU A 78 -22.98 2.74 -5.45
CA LEU A 78 -23.38 1.35 -5.30
C LEU A 78 -23.04 0.85 -3.89
N LEU A 79 -24.06 0.43 -3.13
CA LEU A 79 -23.92 0.02 -1.73
C LEU A 79 -22.86 -1.08 -1.55
N VAL A 80 -22.86 -2.07 -2.45
CA VAL A 80 -21.91 -3.19 -2.42
C VAL A 80 -20.47 -2.70 -2.57
N TYR A 81 -20.19 -1.85 -3.57
CA TYR A 81 -18.85 -1.32 -3.80
C TYR A 81 -18.39 -0.46 -2.60
N ARG A 82 -19.27 0.39 -2.06
CA ARG A 82 -18.99 1.17 -0.84
C ARG A 82 -18.67 0.29 0.37
N GLY A 83 -19.40 -0.81 0.56
CA GLY A 83 -19.12 -1.78 1.62
C GLY A 83 -17.72 -2.37 1.49
N ILE A 84 -17.31 -2.74 0.27
CA ILE A 84 -15.96 -3.23 -0.02
C ILE A 84 -14.91 -2.14 0.24
N THR A 85 -15.15 -0.90 -0.23
CA THR A 85 -14.26 0.25 0.02
C THR A 85 -14.05 0.49 1.51
N LEU A 86 -15.10 0.44 2.33
CA LEU A 86 -15.00 0.58 3.79
C LEU A 86 -14.20 -0.55 4.43
N GLY A 87 -14.42 -1.78 3.98
CA GLY A 87 -13.66 -2.94 4.45
C GLY A 87 -12.16 -2.77 4.22
N PHE A 88 -11.76 -2.38 3.00
CA PHE A 88 -10.36 -2.13 2.68
C PHE A 88 -9.79 -0.92 3.41
N MET A 89 -10.55 0.17 3.52
CA MET A 89 -10.11 1.34 4.30
C MET A 89 -9.85 0.97 5.77
N GLY A 90 -10.70 0.15 6.40
CA GLY A 90 -10.48 -0.33 7.76
C GLY A 90 -9.24 -1.21 7.90
N PHE A 91 -9.02 -2.10 6.93
CA PHE A 91 -7.81 -2.92 6.86
C PHE A 91 -6.54 -2.07 6.72
N GLU A 92 -6.54 -1.07 5.82
CA GLU A 92 -5.39 -0.19 5.61
C GLU A 92 -5.11 0.71 6.81
N VAL A 93 -6.15 1.19 7.50
CA VAL A 93 -5.97 1.94 8.75
C VAL A 93 -5.30 1.06 9.81
N PHE A 94 -5.75 -0.19 9.97
CA PHE A 94 -5.10 -1.14 10.88
C PHE A 94 -3.63 -1.38 10.50
N HIS A 95 -3.39 -1.63 9.22
CA HIS A 95 -2.06 -1.87 8.68
C HIS A 95 -1.13 -0.68 8.91
N LEU A 96 -1.57 0.54 8.57
CA LEU A 96 -0.86 1.79 8.77
C LEU A 96 -0.52 2.04 10.24
N VAL A 97 -1.50 1.93 11.14
CA VAL A 97 -1.30 2.16 12.58
C VAL A 97 -0.22 1.21 13.12
N ARG A 98 -0.28 -0.06 12.73
CA ARG A 98 0.72 -1.04 13.12
C ARG A 98 2.12 -0.67 12.61
N THR A 99 2.23 -0.33 11.32
CA THR A 99 3.52 0.06 10.71
C THR A 99 4.10 1.30 11.39
N LEU A 100 3.29 2.32 11.63
CA LEU A 100 3.70 3.55 12.33
C LEU A 100 4.11 3.28 13.78
N TRP A 101 3.46 2.34 14.47
CA TRP A 101 3.82 1.96 15.84
C TRP A 101 5.23 1.36 15.94
N TYR A 102 5.61 0.50 14.98
CA TYR A 102 6.91 -0.18 14.99
C TYR A 102 8.03 0.62 14.31
N LEU A 103 7.70 1.61 13.49
CA LEU A 103 8.66 2.39 12.70
C LEU A 103 9.78 3.03 13.55
N PRO A 104 9.52 3.70 14.70
CA PRO A 104 10.60 4.27 15.52
C PRO A 104 11.52 3.21 16.13
N GLY A 105 10.95 2.04 16.47
CA GLY A 105 11.71 0.90 16.96
C GLY A 105 12.63 0.33 15.87
N PHE A 106 12.16 0.30 14.62
CA PHE A 106 12.94 -0.17 13.48
C PHE A 106 14.10 0.78 13.16
N VAL A 107 13.81 2.09 13.08
CA VAL A 107 14.82 3.12 12.80
C VAL A 107 15.92 3.16 13.88
N SER A 108 15.57 2.87 15.14
CA SER A 108 16.54 2.80 16.24
C SER A 108 17.26 1.44 16.37
N GLY A 109 16.98 0.49 15.46
CA GLY A 109 17.57 -0.85 15.48
C GLY A 109 17.03 -1.79 16.57
N ARG A 110 16.01 -1.39 17.32
CA ARG A 110 15.39 -2.20 18.39
C ARG A 110 14.37 -3.20 17.87
N VAL A 111 13.83 -2.96 16.69
CA VAL A 111 12.81 -3.79 16.04
C VAL A 111 13.37 -4.30 14.72
N LYS A 112 13.20 -5.60 14.43
CA LYS A 112 13.62 -6.19 13.15
C LYS A 112 12.67 -5.80 12.03
N VAL A 113 13.16 -5.80 10.80
CA VAL A 113 12.35 -5.52 9.60
C VAL A 113 11.15 -6.46 9.48
N ASP A 114 11.27 -7.74 9.85
CA ASP A 114 10.16 -8.72 9.85
C ASP A 114 9.04 -8.39 10.85
N THR A 115 9.36 -7.57 11.86
CA THR A 115 8.37 -7.06 12.81
C THR A 115 7.77 -5.75 12.31
N LEU A 116 8.49 -4.96 11.53
CA LEU A 116 7.92 -3.79 10.89
C LEU A 116 6.96 -4.21 9.75
N ILE A 117 7.42 -5.08 8.86
CA ILE A 117 6.71 -5.50 7.65
C ILE A 117 6.25 -6.95 7.81
N ILE A 118 4.93 -7.18 7.76
CA ILE A 118 4.37 -8.54 7.71
C ILE A 118 4.05 -8.85 6.26
N TRP A 119 4.94 -9.58 5.58
CA TRP A 119 4.77 -9.87 4.15
C TRP A 119 3.43 -10.52 3.76
N PRO A 120 2.86 -11.48 4.52
CA PRO A 120 1.51 -11.96 4.24
C PRO A 120 0.43 -10.87 4.25
N LEU A 121 0.59 -9.86 5.11
CA LEU A 121 -0.32 -8.72 5.21
C LEU A 121 -0.13 -7.77 4.02
N GLU A 122 1.12 -7.44 3.67
CA GLU A 122 1.45 -6.64 2.47
C GLU A 122 0.91 -7.30 1.20
N ARG A 123 1.06 -8.62 1.09
CA ARG A 123 0.59 -9.40 -0.04
C ARG A 123 -0.93 -9.32 -0.14
N THR A 124 -1.62 -9.47 0.98
CA THR A 124 -3.08 -9.35 1.06
C THR A 124 -3.53 -7.95 0.68
N SER A 125 -2.86 -6.92 1.20
CA SER A 125 -3.09 -5.51 0.83
C SER A 125 -2.96 -5.30 -0.67
N ALA A 126 -1.82 -5.69 -1.26
CA ALA A 126 -1.54 -5.49 -2.68
C ALA A 126 -2.59 -6.18 -3.59
N ILE A 127 -3.01 -7.40 -3.24
CA ILE A 127 -4.07 -8.12 -3.96
C ILE A 127 -5.41 -7.39 -3.81
N ALA A 128 -5.79 -7.06 -2.58
CA ALA A 128 -7.05 -6.39 -2.26
C ALA A 128 -7.18 -5.04 -2.98
N PHE A 129 -6.14 -4.21 -2.90
CA PHE A 129 -6.05 -2.93 -3.58
C PHE A 129 -6.18 -3.09 -5.10
N SER A 130 -5.47 -4.07 -5.67
CA SER A 130 -5.51 -4.34 -7.11
C SER A 130 -6.91 -4.76 -7.57
N ILE A 131 -7.56 -5.66 -6.83
CA ILE A 131 -8.93 -6.09 -7.09
C ILE A 131 -9.90 -4.91 -6.98
N HIS A 132 -9.79 -4.09 -5.93
CA HIS A 132 -10.63 -2.92 -5.73
C HIS A 132 -10.49 -1.91 -6.88
N ALA A 133 -9.25 -1.62 -7.29
CA ALA A 133 -8.95 -0.69 -8.37
C ALA A 133 -9.48 -1.20 -9.71
N VAL A 134 -9.24 -2.47 -10.05
CA VAL A 134 -9.74 -3.08 -11.28
C VAL A 134 -11.27 -3.09 -11.30
N LEU A 135 -11.92 -3.50 -10.19
CA LEU A 135 -13.37 -3.50 -10.08
C LEU A 135 -13.95 -2.10 -10.29
N GLY A 136 -13.38 -1.07 -9.65
CA GLY A 136 -13.83 0.30 -9.83
C GLY A 136 -13.62 0.81 -11.26
N LEU A 137 -12.51 0.49 -11.91
CA LEU A 137 -12.28 0.84 -13.31
C LEU A 137 -13.31 0.17 -14.23
N ILE A 138 -13.63 -1.11 -13.99
CA ILE A 138 -14.69 -1.82 -14.72
C ILE A 138 -16.03 -1.11 -14.53
N LEU A 139 -16.40 -0.76 -13.30
CA LEU A 139 -17.65 -0.04 -13.00
C LEU A 139 -17.70 1.40 -13.55
N ILE A 140 -16.58 1.97 -13.97
CA ILE A 140 -16.57 3.26 -14.70
C ILE A 140 -16.83 3.04 -16.18
N ILE A 141 -16.24 2.00 -16.77
CA ILE A 141 -16.37 1.68 -18.20
C ILE A 141 -17.75 1.05 -18.48
N TRP A 142 -18.21 0.20 -17.58
CA TRP A 142 -19.48 -0.52 -17.64
C TRP A 142 -20.25 -0.31 -16.32
N PRO A 143 -20.93 0.84 -16.18
CA PRO A 143 -21.58 1.26 -14.95
C PRO A 143 -22.83 0.47 -14.57
#